data_AF-A0A9D1I6T9-F1
#
_entry.id   AF-A0A9D1I6T9-F1
#
_cell.length_a   1.000
_cell.length_b   1.000
_cell.length_c   1.000
_cell.angle_alpha   90.00
_cell.angle_beta   90.00
_cell.angle_gamma   90.00
#
_symmetry.space_group_name_H-M   'P 1'
#
loop_
_entity.id
_entity.type
_entity.pdbx_description
1 polymer ?
#
loop_
_entity_poly.entity_id
_entity_poly.type
_entity_poly.pdbx_seq_one_letter_code
_entity_poly.pdbx_strand_id
1 'polypeptide(L)'
;MMDGKITGNICYCFTFSIYDEKAGLGPDKKTELKKSILSNYPNAVFDDDPERDKWPLLKDIKTGQEFLHGQGLPFPCFRVLLPDYSLTMDGFDIFDSGVFMSVFPEYDTANVYVCISVKEGSTDDLVYMRHVQGNGRKLKNSDGRELSVSEIFDEVSSSIQRPVGEVESTYLLEIKKFGGYEDVQTIIEKEMRPIYGIMCGDEGWRNVPADLASERMSHQWGSRDFTRLVTFGTSTVFFNLNGCSLAGSYLDNRRRFDEIYYDGVENPYFLMDSNIAGINHGIIFSLEMVLVIKTICSRVINRQARFYASSGGLINMEMRKIKTYRGELIVILNKVENLQISEMGELERVLLRSYNIEPVIEKIKYLLEILESELELLYQNSTNRLINLLTIAGVVLAAIQVLQGVFG
;
A
#
# COMPACT_ATOMS: atom_id res chain seq x y z
N MET A 1 18.84 19.12 -24.98
CA MET A 1 18.60 18.37 -23.72
C MET A 1 19.96 18.13 -23.10
N MET A 2 20.27 18.79 -21.99
CA MET A 2 21.34 18.29 -21.13
C MET A 2 20.72 17.11 -20.40
N ASP A 3 21.18 15.88 -20.65
CA ASP A 3 20.81 14.73 -19.82
C ASP A 3 21.38 15.01 -18.42
N GLY A 4 20.57 15.66 -17.59
CA GLY A 4 20.95 16.00 -16.24
C GLY A 4 21.07 14.71 -15.46
N LYS A 5 22.28 14.39 -14.98
CA LYS A 5 22.50 13.26 -14.07
C LYS A 5 21.51 13.31 -12.90
N ILE A 6 20.81 12.22 -12.66
CA ILE A 6 19.77 12.05 -11.66
C ILE A 6 20.32 11.16 -10.55
N THR A 7 20.17 11.61 -9.30
CA THR A 7 20.46 10.78 -8.11
C THR A 7 19.16 10.58 -7.37
N GLY A 8 18.87 9.35 -6.95
CA GLY A 8 17.61 9.04 -6.30
C GLY A 8 17.57 7.68 -5.64
N ASN A 9 16.51 7.49 -4.84
CA ASN A 9 16.18 6.23 -4.20
C ASN A 9 14.98 5.62 -4.93
N ILE A 10 15.01 4.33 -5.19
CA ILE A 10 13.91 3.58 -5.78
C ILE A 10 13.43 2.59 -4.75
N CYS A 11 12.12 2.51 -4.59
CA CYS A 11 11.44 1.52 -3.76
C CYS A 11 10.44 0.75 -4.62
N TYR A 12 10.72 -0.54 -4.85
CA TYR A 12 9.75 -1.46 -5.43
C TYR A 12 8.92 -2.04 -4.28
N CYS A 13 7.63 -1.73 -4.27
CA CYS A 13 6.71 -2.17 -3.22
C CYS A 13 5.76 -3.23 -3.78
N PHE A 14 5.62 -4.33 -3.07
CA PHE A 14 4.64 -5.37 -3.33
C PHE A 14 3.75 -5.51 -2.10
N THR A 15 2.50 -5.07 -2.21
CA THR A 15 1.50 -5.27 -1.17
C THR A 15 0.65 -6.48 -1.51
N PHE A 16 0.35 -7.31 -0.52
CA PHE A 16 -0.43 -8.52 -0.75
C PHE A 16 -1.28 -8.90 0.45
N SER A 17 -2.36 -9.64 0.20
CA SER A 17 -3.13 -10.22 1.29
C SER A 17 -2.47 -11.50 1.82
N ILE A 18 -2.45 -11.63 3.14
CA ILE A 18 -2.06 -12.86 3.86
C ILE A 18 -3.28 -13.55 4.49
N TYR A 19 -4.48 -13.21 4.00
CA TYR A 19 -5.74 -13.70 4.54
C TYR A 19 -5.91 -15.20 4.28
N ASP A 20 -6.20 -15.93 5.35
CA ASP A 20 -6.44 -17.36 5.32
C ASP A 20 -7.91 -17.65 5.67
N GLU A 21 -8.69 -18.03 4.65
CA GLU A 21 -10.11 -18.38 4.78
C GLU A 21 -10.34 -19.53 5.79
N LYS A 22 -9.36 -20.42 6.00
CA LYS A 22 -9.47 -21.56 6.92
C LYS A 22 -9.15 -21.18 8.37
N ALA A 23 -8.19 -20.29 8.56
CA ALA A 23 -7.74 -19.87 9.90
C ALA A 23 -8.57 -18.73 10.50
N GLY A 24 -9.26 -17.93 9.67
CA GLY A 24 -10.10 -16.83 10.11
C GLY A 24 -9.34 -15.66 10.76
N LEU A 25 -10.08 -14.78 11.45
CA LEU A 25 -9.56 -13.58 12.11
C LEU A 25 -9.15 -13.89 13.57
N GLY A 26 -8.01 -14.56 13.75
CA GLY A 26 -7.47 -14.88 15.08
C GLY A 26 -6.58 -13.76 15.68
N PRO A 27 -6.60 -13.55 17.01
CA PRO A 27 -5.82 -12.50 17.69
C PRO A 27 -4.32 -12.82 17.95
N ASP A 28 -3.85 -14.06 17.76
CA ASP A 28 -2.46 -14.47 18.04
C ASP A 28 -1.50 -14.37 16.82
N LYS A 29 -1.90 -13.65 15.77
CA LYS A 29 -1.18 -13.62 14.47
C LYS A 29 0.24 -13.06 14.57
N LYS A 30 0.49 -11.99 15.35
CA LYS A 30 1.79 -11.29 15.35
C LYS A 30 2.96 -12.21 15.73
N THR A 31 2.85 -12.94 16.84
CA THR A 31 3.91 -13.83 17.34
C THR A 31 4.17 -15.00 16.39
N GLU A 32 3.11 -15.58 15.83
CA GLU A 32 3.21 -16.66 14.85
C GLU A 32 3.93 -16.19 13.58
N LEU A 33 3.53 -15.04 13.04
CA LEU A 33 4.13 -14.46 11.83
C LEU A 33 5.62 -14.15 12.06
N LYS A 34 5.97 -13.53 13.20
CA LYS A 34 7.38 -13.29 13.56
C LYS A 34 8.21 -14.57 13.62
N LYS A 35 7.66 -15.62 14.25
CA LYS A 35 8.33 -16.92 14.33
C LYS A 35 8.52 -17.55 12.95
N SER A 36 7.53 -17.45 12.08
CA SER A 36 7.61 -17.91 10.70
C SER A 36 8.71 -17.21 9.92
N ILE A 37 8.79 -15.88 10.04
CA ILE A 37 9.83 -15.07 9.39
C ILE A 37 11.21 -15.49 9.90
N LEU A 38 11.42 -15.58 11.22
CA LEU A 38 12.69 -15.99 11.83
C LEU A 38 13.12 -17.41 11.43
N SER A 39 12.18 -18.30 11.14
CA SER A 39 12.52 -19.66 10.69
C SER A 39 13.16 -19.69 9.31
N ASN A 40 12.85 -18.70 8.45
CA ASN A 40 13.41 -18.56 7.10
C ASN A 40 14.57 -17.55 7.06
N TYR A 41 14.51 -16.52 7.91
CA TYR A 41 15.52 -15.46 8.04
C TYR A 41 15.99 -15.35 9.50
N PRO A 42 16.93 -16.20 9.94
CA PRO A 42 17.39 -16.20 11.34
C PRO A 42 18.05 -14.89 11.79
N ASN A 43 18.57 -14.10 10.84
CA ASN A 43 19.20 -12.80 11.07
C ASN A 43 18.23 -11.62 10.93
N ALA A 44 16.93 -11.88 10.73
CA ALA A 44 15.93 -10.83 10.60
C ALA A 44 15.88 -9.95 11.84
N VAL A 45 15.74 -8.63 11.65
CA VAL A 45 15.73 -7.64 12.74
C VAL A 45 14.40 -6.92 12.74
N PHE A 46 13.67 -6.99 13.85
CA PHE A 46 12.37 -6.38 14.02
C PHE A 46 12.47 -4.95 14.56
N ASP A 47 11.44 -4.16 14.28
CA ASP A 47 11.30 -2.78 14.76
C ASP A 47 11.13 -2.63 16.29
N ASP A 48 10.89 -3.71 17.01
CA ASP A 48 10.85 -3.77 18.47
C ASP A 48 12.09 -4.40 19.09
N ASP A 49 13.10 -4.78 18.29
CA ASP A 49 14.34 -5.33 18.82
C ASP A 49 15.18 -4.26 19.54
N PRO A 50 15.86 -4.60 20.66
CA PRO A 50 16.69 -3.66 21.41
C PRO A 50 17.83 -3.04 20.59
N GLU A 51 18.30 -3.75 19.56
CA GLU A 51 19.40 -3.33 18.72
C GLU A 51 18.96 -2.67 17.41
N ARG A 52 17.65 -2.40 17.23
CA ARG A 52 17.11 -1.81 15.99
C ARG A 52 17.80 -0.52 15.58
N ASP A 53 18.20 0.31 16.55
CA ASP A 53 18.79 1.63 16.30
C ASP A 53 20.23 1.51 15.73
N LYS A 54 20.83 0.30 15.73
CA LYS A 54 22.07 0.00 14.99
C LYS A 54 21.87 -0.10 13.48
N TRP A 55 20.62 -0.29 13.03
CA TRP A 55 20.26 -0.43 11.63
C TRP A 55 19.70 0.89 11.10
N PRO A 56 20.41 1.61 10.22
CA PRO A 56 20.00 2.93 9.73
C PRO A 56 18.56 2.97 9.21
N LEU A 57 18.18 1.95 8.43
CA LEU A 57 16.83 1.82 7.86
C LEU A 57 15.73 1.81 8.93
N LEU A 58 15.89 1.01 9.99
CA LEU A 58 14.88 0.92 11.06
C LEU A 58 14.87 2.18 11.94
N LYS A 59 16.04 2.79 12.17
CA LYS A 59 16.17 4.07 12.86
C LYS A 59 15.41 5.18 12.11
N ASP A 60 15.62 5.27 10.80
CA ASP A 60 14.97 6.26 9.93
C ASP A 60 13.45 6.08 9.92
N ILE A 61 12.96 4.83 9.83
CA ILE A 61 11.53 4.52 9.95
C ILE A 61 10.96 4.99 11.28
N LYS A 62 11.65 4.70 12.39
CA LYS A 62 11.22 5.12 13.73
C LYS A 62 11.16 6.65 13.81
N THR A 63 12.20 7.35 13.37
CA THR A 63 12.25 8.81 13.36
C THR A 63 11.12 9.41 12.51
N GLY A 64 10.89 8.88 11.30
CA GLY A 64 9.79 9.31 10.44
C GLY A 64 8.42 9.08 11.08
N GLN A 65 8.19 7.90 11.66
CA GLN A 65 6.93 7.55 12.31
C GLN A 65 6.66 8.42 13.55
N GLU A 66 7.64 8.59 14.44
CA GLU A 66 7.53 9.41 15.65
C GLU A 66 7.25 10.88 15.31
N PHE A 67 7.89 11.40 14.26
CA PHE A 67 7.69 12.79 13.84
C PHE A 67 6.31 13.03 13.22
N LEU A 68 5.90 12.16 12.28
CA LEU A 68 4.69 12.37 11.48
C LEU A 68 3.41 11.94 12.19
N HIS A 69 3.49 10.88 13.00
CA HIS A 69 2.33 10.24 13.59
C HIS A 69 2.38 10.17 15.13
N GLY A 70 3.43 10.70 15.76
CA GLY A 70 3.57 10.66 17.21
C GLY A 70 3.65 9.23 17.75
N GLN A 71 2.61 8.79 18.45
CA GLN A 71 2.60 7.50 19.17
C GLN A 71 2.23 6.28 18.31
N GLY A 72 1.96 6.44 17.00
CA GLY A 72 1.74 5.28 16.14
C GLY A 72 1.06 5.60 14.81
N LEU A 73 1.19 4.67 13.87
CA LEU A 73 0.55 4.77 12.55
C LEU A 73 -0.96 4.54 12.64
N PRO A 74 -1.75 5.09 11.69
CA PRO A 74 -3.17 4.78 11.58
C PRO A 74 -3.46 3.28 11.39
N PHE A 75 -2.51 2.54 10.81
CA PHE A 75 -2.55 1.08 10.64
C PHE A 75 -1.42 0.44 11.44
N PRO A 76 -1.69 -0.13 12.64
CA PRO A 76 -0.68 -0.83 13.41
C PRO A 76 0.00 -1.92 12.60
N CYS A 77 1.32 -1.86 12.54
CA CYS A 77 2.16 -2.84 11.87
C CYS A 77 3.34 -3.23 12.75
N PHE A 78 4.01 -4.32 12.40
CA PHE A 78 5.39 -4.52 12.76
C PHE A 78 6.22 -4.58 11.49
N ARG A 79 7.46 -4.14 11.58
CA ARG A 79 8.41 -4.15 10.48
C ARG A 79 9.58 -5.06 10.78
N VAL A 80 10.14 -5.60 9.71
CA VAL A 80 11.30 -6.48 9.77
C VAL A 80 12.25 -6.14 8.65
N LEU A 81 13.50 -5.87 9.00
CA LEU A 81 14.62 -5.76 8.07
C LEU A 81 15.16 -7.16 7.78
N LEU A 82 15.54 -7.41 6.53
CA LEU A 82 16.16 -8.65 6.07
C LEU A 82 17.61 -8.35 5.66
N PRO A 83 18.60 -8.47 6.58
CA PRO A 83 19.97 -8.04 6.31
C PRO A 83 20.71 -8.88 5.26
N ASP A 84 20.16 -10.04 4.89
CA ASP A 84 20.77 -10.97 3.94
C ASP A 84 20.74 -10.43 2.48
N TYR A 85 20.11 -9.28 2.24
CA TYR A 85 20.03 -8.63 0.94
C TYR A 85 20.91 -7.37 0.87
N SER A 86 21.89 -7.41 -0.04
CA SER A 86 22.66 -6.25 -0.49
C SER A 86 22.83 -6.34 -2.00
N LEU A 87 22.17 -5.45 -2.72
CA LEU A 87 21.86 -5.57 -4.13
C LEU A 87 22.74 -4.66 -4.98
N THR A 88 23.24 -5.19 -6.08
CA THR A 88 24.04 -4.49 -7.09
C THR A 88 23.49 -4.79 -8.48
N MET A 89 23.86 -3.97 -9.47
CA MET A 89 23.44 -4.18 -10.86
C MET A 89 24.51 -3.66 -11.83
N ASP A 90 24.88 -4.49 -12.80
CA ASP A 90 25.88 -4.11 -13.80
C ASP A 90 25.41 -2.91 -14.62
N GLY A 91 26.26 -1.90 -14.75
CA GLY A 91 25.97 -0.66 -15.47
C GLY A 91 25.30 0.44 -14.63
N PHE A 92 24.93 0.16 -13.38
CA PHE A 92 24.30 1.13 -12.47
C PHE A 92 25.16 1.34 -11.22
N ASP A 93 25.39 2.59 -10.82
CA ASP A 93 26.05 2.92 -9.55
C ASP A 93 25.06 2.84 -8.39
N ILE A 94 24.79 1.60 -7.95
CA ILE A 94 23.99 1.31 -6.75
C ILE A 94 24.91 1.38 -5.53
N PHE A 95 24.73 2.42 -4.71
CA PHE A 95 25.60 2.68 -3.56
C PHE A 95 24.98 2.29 -2.21
N ASP A 96 23.67 2.04 -2.18
CA ASP A 96 22.95 1.57 -1.01
C ASP A 96 21.73 0.75 -1.45
N SER A 97 21.36 -0.26 -0.67
CA SER A 97 20.19 -1.11 -0.92
C SER A 97 19.71 -1.78 0.36
N GLY A 98 18.45 -2.21 0.37
CA GLY A 98 17.90 -2.97 1.47
C GLY A 98 16.55 -3.61 1.12
N VAL A 99 16.25 -4.69 1.82
CA VAL A 99 14.94 -5.36 1.74
C VAL A 99 14.32 -5.38 3.12
N PHE A 100 13.09 -4.89 3.23
CA PHE A 100 12.33 -4.95 4.47
C PHE A 100 10.88 -5.25 4.19
N MET A 101 10.16 -5.66 5.23
CA MET A 101 8.75 -6.01 5.16
C MET A 101 7.97 -5.31 6.26
N SER A 102 6.82 -4.74 5.89
CA SER A 102 5.80 -4.26 6.84
C SER A 102 4.65 -5.25 6.88
N VAL A 103 4.29 -5.75 8.06
CA VAL A 103 3.18 -6.69 8.22
C VAL A 103 2.08 -6.02 9.04
N PHE A 104 0.84 -6.12 8.57
CA PHE A 104 -0.36 -5.52 9.17
C PHE A 104 -1.32 -6.63 9.63
N PRO A 105 -1.09 -7.26 10.80
CA PRO A 105 -1.83 -8.47 11.21
C PRO A 105 -3.33 -8.25 11.36
N GLU A 106 -3.75 -7.05 11.78
CA GLU A 106 -5.16 -6.69 11.98
C GLU A 106 -5.93 -6.49 10.66
N TYR A 107 -5.19 -6.42 9.55
CA TYR A 107 -5.72 -6.13 8.21
C TYR A 107 -5.50 -7.30 7.23
N ASP A 108 -4.74 -8.31 7.65
CA ASP A 108 -4.35 -9.47 6.83
C ASP A 108 -3.68 -9.04 5.52
N THR A 109 -2.77 -8.07 5.64
CA THR A 109 -1.95 -7.54 4.55
C THR A 109 -0.48 -7.46 4.96
N ALA A 110 0.41 -7.55 4.00
CA ALA A 110 1.84 -7.35 4.16
C ALA A 110 2.42 -6.63 2.94
N ASN A 111 3.52 -5.91 3.13
CA ASN A 111 4.23 -5.18 2.10
C ASN A 111 5.69 -5.65 2.09
N VAL A 112 6.21 -6.11 0.95
CA VAL A 112 7.65 -6.29 0.74
C VAL A 112 8.20 -5.08 -0.01
N TYR A 113 9.29 -4.52 0.50
CA TYR A 113 9.99 -3.40 -0.10
C TYR A 113 11.38 -3.85 -0.53
N VAL A 114 11.72 -3.56 -1.79
CA VAL A 114 13.08 -3.64 -2.30
C VAL A 114 13.54 -2.22 -2.60
N CYS A 115 14.44 -1.71 -1.77
CA CYS A 115 15.00 -0.37 -1.86
C CYS A 115 16.39 -0.41 -2.48
N ILE A 116 16.65 0.50 -3.41
CA ILE A 116 17.97 0.74 -4.01
C ILE A 116 18.22 2.23 -4.17
N SER A 117 19.44 2.67 -3.96
CA SER A 117 19.87 4.05 -4.17
C SER A 117 20.82 4.12 -5.35
N VAL A 118 20.46 4.92 -6.35
CA VAL A 118 21.20 5.05 -7.61
C VAL A 118 21.81 6.45 -7.71
N LYS A 119 23.07 6.51 -8.13
CA LYS A 119 23.80 7.76 -8.30
C LYS A 119 24.05 8.06 -9.77
N GLU A 120 23.86 9.33 -10.14
CA GLU A 120 24.23 9.87 -11.45
C GLU A 120 23.64 9.15 -12.68
N GLY A 121 22.47 8.54 -12.55
CA GLY A 121 21.76 7.89 -13.65
C GLY A 121 21.21 8.90 -14.67
N SER A 122 21.10 8.51 -15.93
CA SER A 122 20.38 9.24 -16.97
C SER A 122 18.87 9.03 -16.85
N THR A 123 18.09 9.77 -17.66
CA THR A 123 16.66 9.53 -17.80
C THR A 123 16.40 8.10 -18.30
N ASP A 124 17.16 7.64 -19.29
CA ASP A 124 17.00 6.30 -19.86
C ASP A 124 17.35 5.20 -18.85
N ASP A 125 18.34 5.44 -17.98
CA ASP A 125 18.68 4.53 -16.89
C ASP A 125 17.50 4.36 -15.94
N LEU A 126 16.84 5.45 -15.53
CA LEU A 126 15.70 5.38 -14.62
C LEU A 126 14.44 4.82 -15.28
N VAL A 127 14.22 5.09 -16.58
CA VAL A 127 13.20 4.40 -17.40
C VAL A 127 13.47 2.90 -17.38
N TYR A 128 14.72 2.49 -17.57
CA TYR A 128 15.11 1.08 -17.53
C TYR A 128 14.93 0.46 -16.14
N MET A 129 15.26 1.19 -15.07
CA MET A 129 15.03 0.72 -13.70
C MET A 129 13.54 0.53 -13.41
N ARG A 130 12.63 1.33 -14.00
CA ARG A 130 11.18 1.07 -13.90
C ARG A 130 10.80 -0.32 -14.42
N HIS A 131 11.47 -0.80 -15.49
CA HIS A 131 11.25 -2.13 -16.06
C HIS A 131 11.75 -3.27 -15.18
N VAL A 132 12.65 -3.02 -14.22
CA VAL A 132 13.13 -4.06 -13.29
C VAL A 132 11.96 -4.71 -12.55
N GLN A 133 10.90 -3.95 -12.25
CA GLN A 133 9.69 -4.48 -11.61
C GLN A 133 8.86 -5.44 -12.48
N GLY A 134 8.88 -5.28 -13.81
CA GLY A 134 7.95 -5.97 -14.72
C GLY A 134 8.58 -6.99 -15.67
N ASN A 135 9.86 -6.81 -16.01
CA ASN A 135 10.53 -7.58 -17.07
C ASN A 135 11.54 -8.60 -16.54
N GLY A 136 11.51 -8.91 -15.24
CA GLY A 136 12.36 -9.95 -14.63
C GLY A 136 13.86 -9.67 -14.72
N ARG A 137 14.26 -8.39 -14.79
CA ARG A 137 15.68 -8.01 -14.79
C ARG A 137 16.30 -8.38 -13.44
N LYS A 138 17.51 -8.91 -13.50
CA LYS A 138 18.21 -9.47 -12.34
C LYS A 138 19.07 -8.40 -11.67
N LEU A 139 19.00 -8.38 -10.35
CA LEU A 139 19.96 -7.76 -9.44
C LEU A 139 20.89 -8.85 -8.93
N LYS A 140 22.09 -8.47 -8.53
CA LYS A 140 23.07 -9.38 -7.95
C LYS A 140 23.16 -9.12 -6.45
N ASN A 141 22.87 -10.15 -5.66
CA ASN A 141 23.02 -10.11 -4.21
C ASN A 141 24.49 -10.29 -3.78
N SER A 142 24.82 -9.98 -2.53
CA SER A 142 26.17 -10.12 -1.96
C SER A 142 26.71 -11.55 -1.97
N ASP A 143 25.83 -12.55 -1.92
CA ASP A 143 26.14 -13.97 -2.05
C ASP A 143 26.39 -14.43 -3.51
N GLY A 144 26.24 -13.52 -4.48
CA GLY A 144 26.42 -13.77 -5.90
C GLY A 144 25.17 -14.28 -6.62
N ARG A 145 24.04 -14.49 -5.93
CA ARG A 145 22.77 -14.89 -6.57
C ARG A 145 22.23 -13.76 -7.45
N GLU A 146 21.71 -14.13 -8.62
CA GLU A 146 21.01 -13.23 -9.52
C GLU A 146 19.50 -13.38 -9.36
N LEU A 147 18.86 -12.34 -8.81
CA LEU A 147 17.46 -12.34 -8.41
C LEU A 147 16.77 -11.10 -8.98
N SER A 148 15.60 -11.28 -9.58
CA SER A 148 14.70 -10.19 -9.90
C SER A 148 13.96 -9.73 -8.64
N VAL A 149 13.41 -8.52 -8.67
CA VAL A 149 12.61 -8.01 -7.54
C VAL A 149 11.35 -8.85 -7.30
N SER A 150 10.81 -9.51 -8.35
CA SER A 150 9.70 -10.47 -8.22
C SER A 150 10.12 -11.75 -7.51
N GLU A 151 11.31 -12.29 -7.80
CA GLU A 151 11.82 -13.47 -7.08
C GLU A 151 12.16 -13.13 -5.62
N ILE A 152 12.67 -11.92 -5.35
CA ILE A 152 12.84 -11.45 -3.96
C ILE A 152 11.49 -11.37 -3.26
N PHE A 153 10.46 -10.85 -3.92
CA PHE A 153 9.09 -10.85 -3.39
C PHE A 153 8.59 -12.27 -3.09
N ASP A 154 8.75 -13.22 -4.02
CA ASP A 154 8.32 -14.61 -3.83
C ASP A 154 9.06 -15.28 -2.67
N GLU A 155 10.39 -15.12 -2.58
CA GLU A 155 11.21 -15.64 -1.47
C GLU A 155 10.76 -15.05 -0.13
N VAL A 156 10.64 -13.72 -0.05
CA VAL A 156 10.30 -13.02 1.20
C VAL A 156 8.85 -13.29 1.62
N SER A 157 7.89 -13.24 0.70
CA SER A 157 6.48 -13.47 1.02
C SER A 157 6.22 -14.91 1.50
N SER A 158 6.96 -15.89 0.97
CA SER A 158 6.88 -17.29 1.41
C SER A 158 7.27 -17.46 2.90
N SER A 159 8.10 -16.57 3.44
CA SER A 159 8.53 -16.62 4.85
C SER A 159 7.40 -16.39 5.85
N ILE A 160 6.27 -15.84 5.39
CA ILE A 160 5.07 -15.63 6.20
C ILE A 160 4.33 -16.96 6.47
N GLN A 161 4.55 -17.99 5.65
CA GLN A 161 3.83 -19.28 5.71
C GLN A 161 2.30 -19.13 5.70
N ARG A 162 1.81 -18.12 4.99
CA ARG A 162 0.39 -17.88 4.73
C ARG A 162 0.11 -17.84 3.23
N PRO A 163 -1.12 -18.12 2.80
CA PRO A 163 -1.49 -17.95 1.39
C PRO A 163 -1.25 -16.49 0.96
N VAL A 164 -0.53 -16.32 -0.14
CA VAL A 164 -0.40 -15.04 -0.82
C VAL A 164 -1.64 -14.84 -1.69
N GLY A 165 -2.46 -13.86 -1.32
CA GLY A 165 -3.70 -13.50 -2.01
C GLY A 165 -3.47 -12.45 -3.09
N GLU A 166 -4.40 -11.49 -3.19
CA GLU A 166 -4.31 -10.36 -4.09
C GLU A 166 -2.98 -9.62 -3.93
N VAL A 167 -2.24 -9.42 -5.02
CA VAL A 167 -0.95 -8.71 -5.05
C VAL A 167 -1.09 -7.41 -5.84
N GLU A 168 -0.61 -6.32 -5.26
CA GLU A 168 -0.52 -4.99 -5.83
C GLU A 168 0.95 -4.57 -5.90
N SER A 169 1.44 -4.19 -7.08
CA SER A 169 2.82 -3.77 -7.29
C SER A 169 2.90 -2.27 -7.57
N THR A 170 3.79 -1.59 -6.86
CA THR A 170 3.98 -0.15 -6.92
C THR A 170 5.45 0.22 -7.06
N TYR A 171 5.70 1.34 -7.75
CA TYR A 171 7.03 1.92 -7.89
C TYR A 171 7.06 3.33 -7.32
N LEU A 172 7.95 3.56 -6.36
CA LEU A 172 8.22 4.87 -5.80
C LEU A 172 9.68 5.25 -6.08
N LEU A 173 9.88 6.30 -6.88
CA LEU A 173 11.19 6.91 -7.09
C LEU A 173 11.25 8.25 -6.36
N GLU A 174 12.18 8.39 -5.43
CA GLU A 174 12.57 9.66 -4.85
C GLU A 174 13.78 10.24 -5.59
N ILE A 175 13.62 11.42 -6.19
CA ILE A 175 14.67 12.16 -6.88
C ILE A 175 15.28 13.17 -5.91
N LYS A 176 16.54 12.93 -5.51
CA LYS A 176 17.31 13.81 -4.63
C LYS A 176 18.06 14.90 -5.40
N LYS A 177 18.37 14.65 -6.66
CA LYS A 177 19.02 15.60 -7.58
C LYS A 177 18.56 15.32 -9.01
N PHE A 178 18.20 16.37 -9.74
CA PHE A 178 17.87 16.28 -11.16
C PHE A 178 18.72 17.29 -11.92
N GLY A 179 19.84 16.85 -12.49
CA GLY A 179 20.78 17.74 -13.17
C GLY A 179 21.28 18.87 -12.26
N GLY A 180 21.15 20.12 -12.75
CA GLY A 180 21.52 21.34 -12.02
C GLY A 180 20.31 22.18 -11.58
N TYR A 181 19.10 21.61 -11.59
CA TYR A 181 17.90 22.34 -11.19
C TYR A 181 17.81 22.46 -9.66
N GLU A 182 17.33 23.61 -9.19
CA GLU A 182 17.16 23.89 -7.76
C GLU A 182 15.70 23.93 -7.31
N ASP A 183 14.76 24.12 -8.24
CA ASP A 183 13.32 24.20 -7.99
C ASP A 183 12.55 23.15 -8.80
N VAL A 184 11.53 22.54 -8.18
CA VAL A 184 10.81 21.43 -8.82
C VAL A 184 9.86 21.89 -9.92
N GLN A 185 9.31 23.09 -9.80
CA GLN A 185 8.37 23.63 -10.79
C GLN A 185 9.05 23.77 -12.16
N THR A 186 10.27 24.30 -12.20
CA THR A 186 11.05 24.42 -13.43
C THR A 186 11.39 23.06 -14.03
N ILE A 187 11.67 22.04 -13.21
CA ILE A 187 11.89 20.68 -13.71
C ILE A 187 10.62 20.17 -14.40
N ILE A 188 9.46 20.28 -13.76
CA ILE A 188 8.19 19.80 -14.34
C ILE A 188 7.89 20.51 -15.66
N GLU A 189 8.11 21.82 -15.74
CA GLU A 189 7.85 22.60 -16.95
C GLU A 189 8.80 22.27 -18.10
N LYS A 190 10.08 22.02 -17.81
CA LYS A 190 11.11 21.80 -18.86
C LYS A 190 11.33 20.33 -19.20
N GLU A 191 11.13 19.43 -18.25
CA GLU A 191 11.52 18.02 -18.31
C GLU A 191 10.30 17.08 -18.14
N MET A 192 9.10 17.53 -18.50
CA MET A 192 7.88 16.71 -18.45
C MET A 192 7.99 15.39 -19.23
N ARG A 193 8.66 15.37 -20.38
CA ARG A 193 8.80 14.12 -21.16
C ARG A 193 9.74 13.12 -20.46
N PRO A 194 10.92 13.53 -19.97
CA PRO A 194 11.75 12.68 -19.11
C PRO A 194 11.00 12.12 -17.90
N ILE A 195 10.30 12.97 -17.14
CA ILE A 195 9.56 12.53 -15.95
C ILE A 195 8.46 11.53 -16.34
N TYR A 196 7.75 11.76 -17.45
CA TYR A 196 6.76 10.83 -17.98
C TYR A 196 7.40 9.47 -18.30
N GLY A 197 8.53 9.46 -19.01
CA GLY A 197 9.28 8.25 -19.33
C GLY A 197 9.64 7.45 -18.09
N ILE A 198 10.19 8.13 -17.08
CA ILE A 198 10.57 7.51 -15.80
C ILE A 198 9.36 6.92 -15.08
N MET A 199 8.25 7.66 -15.01
CA MET A 199 7.01 7.20 -14.35
C MET A 199 6.41 5.98 -15.04
N CYS A 200 6.35 6.00 -16.38
CA CYS A 200 5.65 4.99 -17.17
C CYS A 200 6.54 3.82 -17.60
N GLY A 201 7.87 3.95 -17.52
CA GLY A 201 8.79 3.02 -18.17
C GLY A 201 8.61 3.05 -19.68
N ASP A 202 8.42 4.22 -20.29
CA ASP A 202 8.25 4.35 -21.73
C ASP A 202 9.59 4.68 -22.40
N GLU A 203 10.18 3.71 -23.11
CA GLU A 203 11.41 3.90 -23.89
C GLU A 203 11.26 4.96 -25.00
N GLY A 204 10.02 5.19 -25.47
CA GLY A 204 9.66 6.15 -26.50
C GLY A 204 9.40 7.57 -26.00
N TRP A 205 9.63 7.86 -24.72
CA TRP A 205 9.23 9.10 -24.02
C TRP A 205 9.56 10.41 -24.74
N ARG A 206 10.65 10.44 -25.53
CA ARG A 206 11.08 11.62 -26.31
C ARG A 206 10.04 12.09 -27.33
N ASN A 207 9.24 11.16 -27.83
CA ASN A 207 8.25 11.37 -28.89
C ASN A 207 6.83 11.59 -28.35
N VAL A 208 6.65 11.52 -27.03
CA VAL A 208 5.34 11.69 -26.40
C VAL A 208 4.89 13.14 -26.53
N PRO A 209 3.63 13.40 -26.95
CA PRO A 209 3.08 14.75 -26.97
C PRO A 209 3.19 15.42 -25.60
N ALA A 210 3.59 16.70 -25.56
CA ALA A 210 3.76 17.43 -24.32
C ALA A 210 2.45 17.48 -23.50
N ASP A 211 1.31 17.66 -24.17
CA ASP A 211 -0.01 17.70 -23.52
C ASP A 211 -0.34 16.37 -22.83
N LEU A 212 0.03 15.23 -23.43
CA LEU A 212 -0.17 13.91 -22.83
C LEU A 212 0.74 13.72 -21.61
N ALA A 213 2.02 14.12 -21.71
CA ALA A 213 2.94 14.07 -20.57
C ALA A 213 2.42 14.93 -19.41
N SER A 214 1.91 16.14 -19.71
CA SER A 214 1.32 17.04 -18.73
C SER A 214 0.04 16.47 -18.09
N GLU A 215 -0.86 15.87 -18.88
CA GLU A 215 -2.08 15.23 -18.38
C GLU A 215 -1.74 14.13 -17.37
N ARG A 216 -0.72 13.34 -17.67
CA ARG A 216 -0.28 12.23 -16.81
C ARG A 216 0.38 12.70 -15.52
N MET A 217 0.73 13.97 -15.42
CA MET A 217 1.24 14.61 -14.22
C MET A 217 0.18 15.46 -13.52
N SER A 218 -1.11 15.34 -13.85
CA SER A 218 -2.15 16.18 -13.25
C SER A 218 -2.31 15.98 -11.74
N HIS A 219 -1.98 14.78 -11.24
CA HIS A 219 -2.07 14.42 -9.83
C HIS A 219 -0.74 14.69 -9.14
N GLN A 220 -0.66 15.84 -8.47
CA GLN A 220 0.53 16.27 -7.75
C GLN A 220 0.20 16.74 -6.35
N TRP A 221 1.18 16.63 -5.46
CA TRP A 221 1.15 17.21 -4.12
C TRP A 221 2.52 17.78 -3.80
N GLY A 222 2.60 18.98 -3.23
CA GLY A 222 3.87 19.55 -2.80
C GLY A 222 3.64 20.56 -1.70
N SER A 223 4.51 20.54 -0.69
CA SER A 223 4.44 21.46 0.44
C SER A 223 5.52 22.54 0.38
N ARG A 224 6.59 22.36 -0.41
CA ARG A 224 7.73 23.27 -0.54
C ARG A 224 8.21 23.34 -2.00
N ASP A 225 9.01 24.35 -2.33
CA ASP A 225 9.50 24.55 -3.70
C ASP A 225 10.50 23.48 -4.16
N PHE A 226 11.17 22.82 -3.22
CA PHE A 226 12.10 21.72 -3.45
C PHE A 226 11.44 20.34 -3.30
N THR A 227 10.13 20.27 -2.99
CA THR A 227 9.38 19.03 -2.81
C THR A 227 8.14 18.94 -3.68
N ARG A 228 8.00 17.83 -4.42
CA ARG A 228 6.79 17.54 -5.19
C ARG A 228 6.62 16.05 -5.39
N LEU A 229 5.46 15.54 -5.07
CA LEU A 229 4.98 14.25 -5.52
C LEU A 229 4.24 14.42 -6.84
N VAL A 230 4.52 13.54 -7.79
CA VAL A 230 3.74 13.34 -9.01
C VAL A 230 3.39 11.86 -9.09
N THR A 231 2.12 11.54 -9.30
CA THR A 231 1.66 10.15 -9.34
C THR A 231 0.75 9.89 -10.53
N PHE A 232 0.87 8.69 -11.10
CA PHE A 232 0.00 8.21 -12.15
C PHE A 232 -0.14 6.68 -12.05
N GLY A 233 -1.35 6.20 -11.79
CA GLY A 233 -1.60 4.78 -11.58
C GLY A 233 -0.81 4.26 -10.37
N THR A 234 -0.04 3.20 -10.55
CA THR A 234 0.82 2.61 -9.49
C THR A 234 2.26 3.10 -9.52
N SER A 235 2.52 4.21 -10.22
CA SER A 235 3.85 4.82 -10.32
C SER A 235 3.86 6.18 -9.68
N THR A 236 4.85 6.42 -8.84
CA THR A 236 4.98 7.64 -8.06
C THR A 236 6.42 8.15 -8.15
N VAL A 237 6.57 9.41 -8.55
CA VAL A 237 7.85 10.11 -8.54
C VAL A 237 7.77 11.24 -7.51
N PHE A 238 8.69 11.22 -6.56
CA PHE A 238 8.81 12.19 -5.51
C PHE A 238 10.10 12.99 -5.69
N PHE A 239 9.99 14.26 -6.05
CA PHE A 239 11.11 15.19 -5.99
C PHE A 239 11.32 15.60 -4.54
N ASN A 240 12.53 15.36 -4.05
CA ASN A 240 12.99 15.78 -2.74
C ASN A 240 14.41 16.33 -2.86
N LEU A 241 14.52 17.56 -3.39
CA LEU A 241 15.81 18.17 -3.75
C LEU A 241 16.57 18.69 -2.51
N ASN A 242 16.74 17.85 -1.49
CA ASN A 242 17.35 18.21 -0.20
C ASN A 242 18.77 18.76 -0.31
N GLY A 243 19.48 18.49 -1.41
CA GLY A 243 20.82 19.01 -1.67
C GLY A 243 20.86 20.40 -2.34
N CYS A 244 19.73 21.03 -2.66
CA CYS A 244 19.70 22.32 -3.33
C CYS A 244 19.75 23.52 -2.37
N SER A 245 20.00 24.71 -2.92
CA SER A 245 20.08 25.97 -2.17
C SER A 245 18.78 26.31 -1.42
N LEU A 246 17.62 25.99 -2.00
CA LEU A 246 16.30 26.22 -1.40
C LEU A 246 16.09 25.34 -0.16
N ALA A 247 16.47 24.05 -0.24
CA ALA A 247 16.43 23.14 0.90
C ALA A 247 17.40 23.59 2.01
N GLY A 248 18.60 24.04 1.65
CA GLY A 248 19.56 24.61 2.61
C GLY A 248 18.99 25.81 3.36
N SER A 249 18.35 26.75 2.64
CA SER A 249 17.70 27.92 3.24
C SER A 249 16.55 27.54 4.17
N TYR A 250 15.78 26.50 3.82
CA TYR A 250 14.73 25.95 4.67
C TYR A 250 15.29 25.34 5.96
N LEU A 251 16.36 24.54 5.86
CA LEU A 251 17.03 23.93 7.01
C LEU A 251 17.61 24.99 7.94
N ASP A 252 18.23 26.05 7.41
CA ASP A 252 18.76 27.15 8.23
C ASP A 252 17.64 27.88 9.00
N ASN A 253 16.49 28.11 8.37
CA ASN A 253 15.32 28.68 9.05
C ASN A 253 14.76 27.72 10.11
N ARG A 254 14.77 26.41 9.84
CA ARG A 254 14.34 25.40 10.81
C ARG A 254 15.27 25.35 12.02
N ARG A 255 16.59 25.39 11.83
CA ARG A 255 17.56 25.46 12.93
C ARG A 255 17.31 26.65 13.84
N ARG A 256 17.11 27.84 13.26
CA ARG A 256 16.76 29.05 14.03
C ARG A 256 15.45 28.88 14.81
N PHE A 257 14.47 28.20 14.23
CA PHE A 257 13.22 27.88 14.93
C PHE A 257 13.48 26.94 16.11
N ASP A 258 14.31 25.92 15.92
CA ASP A 258 14.68 24.96 16.96
C ASP A 258 15.52 25.61 18.08
N GLU A 259 16.39 26.56 17.77
CA GLU A 259 17.10 27.39 18.76
C GLU A 259 16.15 28.19 19.65
N ILE A 260 15.04 28.71 19.11
CA ILE A 260 14.09 29.55 19.85
C ILE A 260 13.12 28.71 20.68
N TYR A 261 12.63 27.59 20.14
CA TYR A 261 11.49 26.86 20.70
C TYR A 261 11.81 25.47 21.25
N TYR A 262 12.99 24.92 20.95
CA TYR A 262 13.39 23.56 21.30
C TYR A 262 14.80 23.49 21.90
N ASP A 263 15.25 24.56 22.56
CA ASP A 263 16.57 24.66 23.23
C ASP A 263 17.76 24.30 22.31
N GLY A 264 17.63 24.54 21.00
CA GLY A 264 18.66 24.23 20.01
C GLY A 264 18.82 22.73 19.70
N VAL A 265 17.90 21.88 20.16
CA VAL A 265 17.88 20.47 19.78
C VAL A 265 17.31 20.34 18.37
N GLU A 266 18.19 20.10 17.40
CA GLU A 266 17.76 19.83 16.02
C GLU A 266 16.92 18.56 15.95
N ASN A 267 15.78 18.66 15.25
CA ASN A 267 14.92 17.50 15.07
C ASN A 267 15.54 16.53 14.04
N PRO A 268 15.82 15.27 14.41
CA PRO A 268 16.53 14.31 13.56
C PRO A 268 15.80 13.99 12.25
N TYR A 269 14.48 14.19 12.20
CA TYR A 269 13.68 13.97 10.99
C TYR A 269 14.14 14.82 9.80
N PHE A 270 14.53 16.09 10.03
CA PHE A 270 14.96 16.97 8.94
C PHE A 270 16.40 16.70 8.47
N LEU A 271 17.13 15.81 9.15
CA LEU A 271 18.51 15.46 8.85
C LEU A 271 18.65 14.08 8.20
N MET A 272 17.54 13.37 8.02
CA MET A 272 17.54 12.02 7.48
C MET A 272 17.94 11.99 5.99
N ASP A 273 18.99 11.22 5.70
CA ASP A 273 19.39 10.83 4.34
C ASP A 273 19.23 9.31 4.18
N SER A 274 17.98 8.87 4.08
CA SER A 274 17.65 7.45 4.02
C SER A 274 17.77 6.89 2.60
N ASN A 275 17.95 5.58 2.48
CA ASN A 275 17.78 4.82 1.23
C ASN A 275 16.32 4.44 0.96
N ILE A 276 15.41 4.65 1.93
CA ILE A 276 13.97 4.47 1.73
C ILE A 276 13.42 5.67 0.98
N ALA A 277 12.95 5.43 -0.24
CA ALA A 277 12.29 6.46 -1.04
C ALA A 277 11.06 7.03 -0.30
N GLY A 278 11.00 8.35 -0.15
CA GLY A 278 9.81 9.04 0.37
C GLY A 278 9.55 8.85 1.86
N ILE A 279 10.54 8.40 2.63
CA ILE A 279 10.45 8.42 4.10
C ILE A 279 10.39 9.85 4.63
N ASN A 280 11.19 10.73 4.01
CA ASN A 280 11.12 12.16 4.18
C ASN A 280 9.79 12.64 3.60
N HIS A 281 9.09 13.50 4.34
CA HIS A 281 7.74 13.97 4.05
C HIS A 281 6.64 12.89 4.13
N GLY A 282 6.95 11.67 4.58
CA GLY A 282 5.96 10.65 4.92
C GLY A 282 5.24 9.99 3.74
N ILE A 283 5.76 10.15 2.53
CA ILE A 283 5.18 9.59 1.30
C ILE A 283 5.06 8.07 1.40
N ILE A 284 6.07 7.38 1.94
CA ILE A 284 6.03 5.92 2.06
C ILE A 284 4.92 5.48 3.00
N PHE A 285 4.69 6.16 4.12
CA PHE A 285 3.65 5.82 5.09
C PHE A 285 2.25 5.99 4.50
N SER A 286 2.00 7.12 3.82
CA SER A 286 0.75 7.34 3.10
C SER A 286 0.56 6.33 1.97
N LEU A 287 1.64 5.91 1.30
CA LEU A 287 1.58 4.87 0.29
C LEU A 287 1.25 3.50 0.90
N GLU A 288 1.86 3.09 2.02
CA GLU A 288 1.53 1.82 2.69
C GLU A 288 0.03 1.79 3.00
N MET A 289 -0.49 2.89 3.52
CA MET A 289 -1.88 3.04 3.91
C MET A 289 -2.84 2.84 2.72
N VAL A 290 -2.58 3.55 1.63
CA VAL A 290 -3.35 3.50 0.39
C VAL A 290 -3.33 2.08 -0.20
N LEU A 291 -2.17 1.41 -0.18
CA LEU A 291 -2.01 0.05 -0.70
C LEU A 291 -2.70 -1.01 0.17
N VAL A 292 -2.65 -0.87 1.51
CA VAL A 292 -3.39 -1.74 2.43
C VAL A 292 -4.88 -1.64 2.12
N ILE A 293 -5.42 -0.42 1.98
CA ILE A 293 -6.83 -0.20 1.62
C ILE A 293 -7.16 -0.85 0.28
N LYS A 294 -6.34 -0.60 -0.75
CA LYS A 294 -6.55 -1.17 -2.09
C LYS A 294 -6.62 -2.69 -2.03
N THR A 295 -5.69 -3.32 -1.32
CA THR A 295 -5.59 -4.77 -1.20
C THR A 295 -6.78 -5.37 -0.46
N ILE A 296 -7.21 -4.74 0.64
CA ILE A 296 -8.43 -5.12 1.35
C ILE A 296 -9.64 -5.04 0.41
N CYS A 297 -9.74 -3.97 -0.38
CA CYS A 297 -10.84 -3.78 -1.32
C CYS A 297 -10.83 -4.80 -2.47
N SER A 298 -9.66 -5.06 -3.06
CA SER A 298 -9.47 -6.08 -4.11
C SER A 298 -9.87 -7.46 -3.60
N ARG A 299 -9.43 -7.83 -2.39
CA ARG A 299 -9.80 -9.08 -1.71
C ARG A 299 -11.31 -9.23 -1.56
N VAL A 300 -11.96 -8.17 -1.10
CA VAL A 300 -13.43 -8.13 -0.94
C VAL A 300 -14.12 -8.41 -2.27
N ILE A 301 -13.75 -7.68 -3.32
CA ILE A 301 -14.37 -7.81 -4.65
C ILE A 301 -14.16 -9.22 -5.22
N ASN A 302 -12.95 -9.77 -5.11
CA ASN A 302 -12.65 -11.11 -5.60
C ASN A 302 -13.40 -12.20 -4.82
N ARG A 303 -13.53 -12.03 -3.51
CA ARG A 303 -14.31 -12.95 -2.67
C ARG A 303 -15.80 -12.88 -3.02
N GLN A 304 -16.32 -11.71 -3.35
CA GLN A 304 -17.68 -11.57 -3.85
C GLN A 304 -17.90 -12.34 -5.15
N ALA A 305 -17.01 -12.19 -6.12
CA ALA A 305 -17.09 -12.89 -7.38
C ALA A 305 -17.13 -14.41 -7.16
N ARG A 306 -16.31 -14.92 -6.22
CA ARG A 306 -16.32 -16.33 -5.80
C ARG A 306 -17.60 -16.72 -5.06
N PHE A 307 -18.17 -15.84 -4.24
CA PHE A 307 -19.44 -16.05 -3.56
C PHE A 307 -20.56 -16.27 -4.56
N TYR A 308 -20.77 -15.36 -5.52
CA TYR A 308 -21.81 -15.50 -6.54
C TYR A 308 -21.58 -16.68 -7.49
N ALA A 309 -20.33 -17.02 -7.79
CA ALA A 309 -20.02 -18.20 -8.60
C ALA A 309 -20.35 -19.53 -7.91
N SER A 310 -20.46 -19.55 -6.57
CA SER A 310 -20.70 -20.77 -5.77
C SER A 310 -22.12 -20.85 -5.16
N SER A 311 -22.99 -19.90 -5.46
CA SER A 311 -24.37 -19.83 -4.96
C SER A 311 -25.29 -20.79 -5.73
N GLY A 312 -25.55 -21.96 -5.13
CA GLY A 312 -26.54 -22.94 -5.57
C GLY A 312 -27.10 -23.76 -4.41
N GLY A 313 -27.22 -23.18 -3.21
CA GLY A 313 -27.45 -23.90 -1.95
C GLY A 313 -28.78 -23.61 -1.26
N LEU A 314 -29.02 -24.27 -0.12
CA LEU A 314 -30.19 -24.03 0.75
C LEU A 314 -30.21 -22.59 1.30
N ILE A 315 -31.37 -21.94 1.24
CA ILE A 315 -31.65 -20.54 1.64
C ILE A 315 -31.02 -20.13 3.00
N ASN A 316 -31.08 -20.98 4.02
CA ASN A 316 -30.54 -20.65 5.35
C ASN A 316 -28.99 -20.58 5.36
N MET A 317 -28.32 -21.37 4.54
CA MET A 317 -26.86 -21.27 4.38
C MET A 317 -26.47 -20.03 3.57
N GLU A 318 -27.28 -19.65 2.59
CA GLU A 318 -27.09 -18.41 1.82
C GLU A 318 -27.26 -17.18 2.71
N MET A 319 -28.32 -17.10 3.53
CA MET A 319 -28.52 -16.01 4.49
C MET A 319 -27.36 -15.86 5.48
N ARG A 320 -26.83 -16.97 6.01
CA ARG A 320 -25.70 -16.92 6.96
C ARG A 320 -24.43 -16.40 6.29
N LYS A 321 -24.14 -16.84 5.07
CA LYS A 321 -22.98 -16.39 4.30
C LYS A 321 -23.08 -14.91 3.94
N ILE A 322 -24.25 -14.45 3.47
CA ILE A 322 -24.51 -13.04 3.14
C ILE A 322 -24.34 -12.15 4.39
N LYS A 323 -24.87 -12.58 5.54
CA LYS A 323 -24.74 -11.84 6.81
C LYS A 323 -23.28 -11.70 7.26
N THR A 324 -22.49 -12.78 7.18
CA THR A 324 -21.06 -12.75 7.51
C THR A 324 -20.31 -11.80 6.57
N TYR A 325 -20.57 -11.90 5.27
CA TYR A 325 -19.93 -11.06 4.26
C TYR A 325 -20.26 -9.56 4.46
N ARG A 326 -21.53 -9.23 4.74
CA ARG A 326 -21.94 -7.85 5.11
C ARG A 326 -21.22 -7.33 6.35
N GLY A 327 -21.10 -8.15 7.39
CA GLY A 327 -20.39 -7.77 8.61
C GLY A 327 -18.92 -7.41 8.35
N GLU A 328 -18.24 -8.21 7.52
CA GLU A 328 -16.85 -7.93 7.10
C GLU A 328 -16.74 -6.64 6.29
N LEU A 329 -17.66 -6.41 5.33
CA LEU A 329 -17.70 -5.20 4.51
C LEU A 329 -17.87 -3.92 5.34
N ILE A 330 -18.75 -3.94 6.34
CA ILE A 330 -18.95 -2.79 7.25
C ILE A 330 -17.69 -2.53 8.08
N VAL A 331 -17.06 -3.58 8.60
CA VAL A 331 -15.79 -3.43 9.35
C VAL A 331 -14.73 -2.80 8.45
N ILE A 332 -14.66 -3.19 7.17
CA ILE A 332 -13.72 -2.65 6.21
C ILE A 332 -14.03 -1.19 5.87
N LEU A 333 -15.28 -0.83 5.60
CA LEU A 333 -15.66 0.56 5.32
C LEU A 333 -15.40 1.49 6.50
N ASN A 334 -15.77 1.08 7.72
CA ASN A 334 -15.48 1.85 8.92
C ASN A 334 -13.97 2.05 9.12
N LYS A 335 -13.13 1.08 8.71
CA LYS A 335 -11.67 1.22 8.73
C LYS A 335 -11.17 2.24 7.71
N VAL A 336 -11.80 2.34 6.54
CA VAL A 336 -11.45 3.31 5.48
C VAL A 336 -11.97 4.73 5.79
N GLU A 337 -13.14 4.86 6.39
CA GLU A 337 -13.77 6.16 6.69
C GLU A 337 -13.12 6.91 7.87
N ASN A 338 -12.36 6.23 8.71
CA ASN A 338 -11.65 6.82 9.86
C ASN A 338 -10.29 7.46 9.50
N LEU A 339 -9.97 7.60 8.23
CA LEU A 339 -8.78 8.35 7.79
C LEU A 339 -8.95 9.84 8.09
N GLN A 340 -8.06 10.39 8.93
CA GLN A 340 -8.13 11.78 9.37
C GLN A 340 -7.69 12.77 8.27
N ILE A 341 -8.34 13.93 8.23
CA ILE A 341 -8.01 15.02 7.30
C ILE A 341 -6.90 15.89 7.92
N SER A 342 -5.69 15.78 7.39
CA SER A 342 -4.51 16.63 7.68
C SER A 342 -3.77 16.99 6.37
N GLU A 343 -2.62 17.68 6.40
CA GLU A 343 -1.79 17.85 5.17
C GLU A 343 -1.35 16.50 4.57
N MET A 344 -1.12 15.47 5.40
CA MET A 344 -0.99 14.09 4.94
C MET A 344 -2.29 13.58 4.31
N GLY A 345 -3.45 14.02 4.79
CA GLY A 345 -4.74 13.73 4.17
C GLY A 345 -4.88 14.25 2.72
N GLU A 346 -4.29 15.40 2.36
CA GLU A 346 -4.30 15.86 0.95
C GLU A 346 -3.36 15.03 0.07
N LEU A 347 -2.19 14.67 0.59
CA LEU A 347 -1.28 13.71 -0.05
C LEU A 347 -1.98 12.36 -0.29
N GLU A 348 -2.66 11.84 0.73
CA GLU A 348 -3.41 10.59 0.67
C GLU A 348 -4.55 10.66 -0.33
N ARG A 349 -5.29 11.79 -0.41
CA ARG A 349 -6.33 11.99 -1.45
C ARG A 349 -5.75 11.94 -2.86
N VAL A 350 -4.60 12.58 -3.10
CA VAL A 350 -3.92 12.52 -4.40
C VAL A 350 -3.55 11.08 -4.77
N LEU A 351 -3.04 10.31 -3.80
CA LEU A 351 -2.73 8.88 -3.99
C LEU A 351 -3.99 8.04 -4.20
N LEU A 352 -5.05 8.21 -3.39
CA LEU A 352 -6.31 7.47 -3.53
C LEU A 352 -6.95 7.64 -4.91
N ARG A 353 -6.91 8.86 -5.46
CA ARG A 353 -7.38 9.16 -6.82
C ARG A 353 -6.52 8.50 -7.88
N SER A 354 -5.20 8.68 -7.80
CA SER A 354 -4.25 8.13 -8.78
C SER A 354 -4.30 6.60 -8.85
N TYR A 355 -4.44 5.93 -7.70
CA TYR A 355 -4.52 4.48 -7.58
C TYR A 355 -5.92 3.92 -7.88
N ASN A 356 -6.87 4.77 -8.28
CA ASN A 356 -8.27 4.43 -8.56
C ASN A 356 -8.97 3.71 -7.40
N ILE A 357 -8.73 4.15 -6.16
CA ILE A 357 -9.33 3.54 -4.96
C ILE A 357 -10.70 4.14 -4.65
N GLU A 358 -10.92 5.44 -4.88
CA GLU A 358 -12.23 6.07 -4.66
C GLU A 358 -13.37 5.34 -5.40
N PRO A 359 -13.27 5.00 -6.70
CA PRO A 359 -14.30 4.24 -7.40
C PRO A 359 -14.53 2.84 -6.82
N VAL A 360 -13.48 2.22 -6.28
CA VAL A 360 -13.54 0.90 -5.66
C VAL A 360 -14.29 0.94 -4.33
N ILE A 361 -14.08 1.99 -3.53
CA ILE A 361 -14.84 2.23 -2.29
C ILE A 361 -16.33 2.42 -2.60
N GLU A 362 -16.66 3.23 -3.60
CA GLU A 362 -18.05 3.43 -4.03
C GLU A 362 -18.69 2.14 -4.52
N LYS A 363 -17.93 1.30 -5.24
CA LYS A 363 -18.37 -0.05 -5.59
C LYS A 363 -18.68 -0.87 -4.34
N ILE A 364 -17.82 -0.86 -3.32
CA ILE A 364 -18.07 -1.60 -2.07
C ILE A 364 -19.34 -1.12 -1.35
N LYS A 365 -19.58 0.19 -1.29
CA LYS A 365 -20.81 0.75 -0.71
C LYS A 365 -22.05 0.27 -1.47
N TYR A 366 -22.01 0.33 -2.80
CA TYR A 366 -23.10 -0.19 -3.63
C TYR A 366 -23.35 -1.70 -3.42
N LEU A 367 -22.28 -2.48 -3.25
CA LEU A 367 -22.42 -3.92 -2.96
C LEU A 367 -23.07 -4.17 -1.60
N LEU A 368 -22.80 -3.35 -0.59
CA LEU A 368 -23.49 -3.43 0.70
C LEU A 368 -24.99 -3.19 0.55
N GLU A 369 -25.39 -2.20 -0.24
CA GLU A 369 -26.81 -1.90 -0.50
C GLU A 369 -27.51 -3.07 -1.21
N ILE A 370 -26.84 -3.70 -2.18
CA ILE A 370 -27.37 -4.92 -2.84
C ILE A 370 -27.54 -6.05 -1.83
N LEU A 371 -26.53 -6.32 -1.00
CA LEU A 371 -26.58 -7.41 -0.03
C LEU A 371 -27.67 -7.19 1.01
N GLU A 372 -27.90 -5.93 1.42
CA GLU A 372 -28.99 -5.56 2.32
C GLU A 372 -30.34 -5.86 1.68
N SER A 373 -30.53 -5.47 0.42
CA SER A 373 -31.73 -5.77 -0.36
C SER A 373 -31.96 -7.28 -0.53
N GLU A 374 -30.91 -8.06 -0.83
CA GLU A 374 -30.98 -9.52 -0.92
C GLU A 374 -31.35 -10.15 0.43
N LEU A 375 -30.78 -9.67 1.54
CA LEU A 375 -31.09 -10.15 2.88
C LEU A 375 -32.57 -9.91 3.23
N GLU A 376 -33.09 -8.73 2.91
CA GLU A 376 -34.51 -8.41 3.07
C GLU A 376 -35.41 -9.34 2.26
N LEU A 377 -35.10 -9.58 0.99
CA LEU A 377 -35.84 -10.51 0.13
C LEU A 377 -35.81 -11.94 0.67
N LEU A 378 -34.66 -12.42 1.16
CA LEU A 378 -34.54 -13.74 1.76
C LEU A 378 -35.33 -13.86 3.06
N TYR A 379 -35.33 -12.82 3.91
CA TYR A 379 -36.17 -12.76 5.10
C TYR A 379 -37.66 -12.78 4.75
N GLN A 380 -38.10 -12.00 3.76
CA GLN A 380 -39.48 -12.01 3.29
C GLN A 380 -39.88 -13.39 2.76
N ASN A 381 -39.04 -14.02 1.95
CA ASN A 381 -39.30 -15.36 1.41
C ASN A 381 -39.37 -16.44 2.51
N SER A 382 -38.46 -16.39 3.48
CA SER A 382 -38.47 -17.31 4.63
C SER A 382 -39.74 -17.11 5.49
N THR A 383 -40.10 -15.86 5.77
CA THR A 383 -41.30 -15.50 6.52
C THR A 383 -42.56 -15.93 5.77
N ASN A 384 -42.64 -15.71 4.46
CA ASN A 384 -43.76 -16.14 3.62
C ASN A 384 -43.90 -17.66 3.59
N ARG A 385 -42.78 -18.41 3.52
CA ARG A 385 -42.81 -19.87 3.62
C ARG A 385 -43.31 -20.36 4.98
N LEU A 386 -42.87 -19.72 6.07
CA LEU A 386 -43.33 -20.03 7.41
C LEU A 386 -44.83 -19.72 7.57
N ILE A 387 -45.27 -18.56 7.10
CA ILE A 387 -46.69 -18.17 7.08
C ILE A 387 -47.49 -19.20 6.29
N ASN A 388 -47.07 -19.56 5.07
CA ASN A 388 -47.76 -20.57 4.27
C ASN A 388 -47.85 -21.93 4.97
N LEU A 389 -46.78 -22.38 5.64
CA LEU A 389 -46.77 -23.60 6.45
C LEU A 389 -47.75 -23.52 7.61
N LEU A 390 -47.76 -22.40 8.34
CA LEU A 390 -48.70 -22.15 9.44
C LEU A 390 -50.14 -22.06 8.95
N THR A 391 -50.37 -21.45 7.78
CA THR A 391 -51.68 -21.37 7.14
C THR A 391 -52.18 -22.75 6.73
N ILE A 392 -51.34 -23.58 6.09
CA ILE A 392 -51.69 -24.96 5.74
C ILE A 392 -51.99 -25.77 7.00
N ALA A 393 -51.14 -25.69 8.02
CA ALA A 393 -51.37 -26.38 9.29
C ALA A 393 -52.67 -25.92 9.97
N GLY A 394 -52.96 -24.61 9.95
CA GLY A 394 -54.19 -24.04 10.47
C GLY A 394 -55.44 -24.52 9.73
N VAL A 395 -55.39 -24.59 8.39
CA VAL A 395 -56.48 -25.13 7.57
C VAL A 395 -56.72 -26.61 7.87
N VAL A 396 -55.65 -27.41 8.01
CA VAL A 396 -55.75 -28.84 8.36
C VAL A 396 -56.34 -29.02 9.76
N LEU A 397 -55.87 -28.25 10.75
CA LEU A 397 -56.39 -28.30 12.11
C LEU A 397 -57.87 -27.88 12.17
N ALA A 398 -58.25 -26.82 11.46
CA ALA A 398 -59.65 -26.38 11.36
C ALA A 398 -60.53 -27.47 10.73
N ALA A 399 -60.06 -28.14 9.67
CA ALA A 399 -60.78 -29.25 9.05
C ALA A 399 -60.96 -30.44 10.01
N ILE A 400 -59.92 -30.79 10.78
CA ILE A 400 -60.00 -31.84 11.82
C ILE A 400 -61.01 -31.45 12.90
N GLN A 401 -61.02 -30.20 13.33
CA GLN A 401 -61.92 -29.69 14.37
C GLN A 401 -63.39 -29.74 13.94
N VAL A 402 -63.67 -29.38 12.68
CA VAL A 402 -65.01 -29.50 12.09
C VAL A 402 -65.44 -30.97 12.01
N LEU A 403 -64.56 -31.88 11.59
CA LEU A 403 -64.86 -33.31 11.55
C LEU A 403 -65.16 -33.88 12.95
N GLN A 404 -64.37 -33.48 13.96
CA GLN A 404 -64.61 -33.89 15.34
C GLN A 404 -65.92 -33.32 15.90
N GLY A 405 -66.31 -32.09 15.55
CA GLY A 405 -67.56 -31.48 16.00
C GLY A 405 -68.82 -32.02 15.30
N VAL A 406 -68.68 -32.69 14.15
CA VAL A 406 -69.81 -33.29 13.40
C VAL A 406 -69.96 -34.79 13.70
N PHE A 407 -68.86 -35.49 14.01
CA PHE A 407 -68.84 -36.95 14.19
C PHE A 407 -68.48 -37.44 15.60
N GLY A 408 -68.15 -36.53 16.53
CA GLY A 408 -68.09 -36.78 17.97
C GLY A 408 -69.32 -36.22 18.66
#